data_AF-A0A803Y4F5-F1
#
_entry.id   AF-A0A803Y4F5-F1
#
_cell.length_a   1.000
_cell.length_b   1.000
_cell.length_c   1.000
_cell.angle_alpha   90.00
_cell.angle_beta   90.00
_cell.angle_gamma   90.00
#
_symmetry.space_group_name_H-M   'P 1'
#
loop_
_entity.id
_entity.type
_entity.pdbx_description
1 polymer ?
#
loop_
_entity_poly.entity_id
_entity_poly.type
_entity_poly.pdbx_seq_one_letter_code
_entity_poly.pdbx_strand_id
1 'polypeptide(L)'
;MSVKSRIPLILLACGSFNPITNMHMRLFELARDHLHQTGRYQVIEGIMSPVNDDYRKKGLVSARHRIAMAKLALETSDWIRVDPWETEQESWTETVKVLRHHYNELQSKKEFMKNKQPTERSTENFLSSQCSDIDFATRKIAKHLKQTKEIIQDGDNFKTKTLSTLRNYDLDYTVGVEFEEHTKGLDNRVVKTLVTWDGDKLVCVQKGEKKNRGWKHWIEGDQLHLELTCEDQVCHQIFKKKK
;
A
#
# COMPACT_ATOMS: atom_id res chain seq x y z
N MET A 1 0.77 -25.79 15.68
CA MET A 1 0.83 -24.72 16.70
C MET A 1 -0.01 -23.55 16.21
N SER A 2 -1.03 -23.12 16.96
CA SER A 2 -1.90 -22.01 16.56
C SER A 2 -1.09 -20.71 16.53
N VAL A 3 -1.00 -20.06 15.36
CA VAL A 3 -0.42 -18.71 15.24
C VAL A 3 -1.27 -17.77 16.08
N LYS A 4 -0.76 -17.31 17.23
CA LYS A 4 -1.46 -16.29 18.02
C LYS A 4 -1.50 -15.01 17.19
N SER A 5 -2.70 -14.50 16.89
CA SER A 5 -2.83 -13.23 16.18
C SER A 5 -2.24 -12.10 17.02
N ARG A 6 -1.34 -11.30 16.45
CA ARG A 6 -0.76 -10.13 17.12
C ARG A 6 -1.82 -9.03 17.27
N ILE A 7 -1.72 -8.26 18.35
CA ILE A 7 -2.60 -7.11 18.60
C ILE A 7 -2.15 -5.95 17.70
N PRO A 8 -3.02 -5.42 16.81
CA PRO A 8 -2.68 -4.28 15.97
C PRO A 8 -2.55 -3.00 16.82
N LEU A 9 -1.48 -2.23 16.60
CA LEU A 9 -1.19 -0.99 17.32
C LEU A 9 -0.91 0.17 16.38
N ILE A 10 -1.34 1.37 16.79
CA ILE A 10 -0.98 2.63 16.16
C ILE A 10 -0.20 3.46 17.15
N LEU A 11 0.93 4.00 16.71
CA LEU A 11 1.76 4.89 17.51
C LEU A 11 1.35 6.33 17.24
N LEU A 12 1.18 7.13 18.29
CA LEU A 12 0.88 8.55 18.19
C LEU A 12 1.96 9.35 18.91
N ALA A 13 2.59 10.29 18.22
CA ALA A 13 3.48 11.27 18.82
C ALA A 13 2.89 12.68 18.63
N CYS A 14 2.45 13.28 19.74
CA CYS A 14 2.05 14.68 19.78
C CYS A 14 3.26 15.54 20.15
N GLY A 15 3.47 16.66 19.47
CA GLY A 15 4.61 17.51 19.77
C GLY A 15 4.72 18.76 18.93
N SER A 16 5.61 19.67 19.31
CA SER A 16 5.79 20.91 18.54
C SER A 16 6.41 20.65 17.16
N PHE A 17 7.39 19.75 17.05
CA PHE A 17 8.18 19.52 15.82
C PHE A 17 8.73 20.83 15.24
N ASN A 18 9.47 21.58 16.08
CA ASN A 18 9.88 22.96 15.83
C ASN A 18 11.41 23.16 15.91
N PRO A 19 12.18 22.79 14.85
CA PRO A 19 11.77 22.01 13.69
C PRO A 19 11.75 20.50 13.98
N ILE A 20 11.22 19.71 13.05
CA ILE A 20 11.37 18.26 13.10
C ILE A 20 12.86 17.86 13.01
N THR A 21 13.22 16.74 13.62
CA THR A 21 14.59 16.20 13.62
C THR A 21 14.58 14.70 13.37
N ASN A 22 15.73 14.14 13.00
CA ASN A 22 15.91 12.69 12.83
C ASN A 22 15.56 11.88 14.09
N MET A 23 15.72 12.46 15.28
CA MET A 23 15.36 11.80 16.53
C MET A 23 13.86 11.59 16.70
N HIS A 24 13.02 12.50 16.19
CA HIS A 24 11.57 12.32 16.21
C HIS A 24 11.15 11.11 15.35
N MET A 25 11.77 10.92 14.19
CA MET A 25 11.52 9.76 13.34
C MET A 25 12.09 8.49 13.96
N ARG A 26 13.30 8.57 14.53
CA ARG A 26 13.93 7.44 15.23
C ARG A 26 13.12 6.94 16.41
N LEU A 27 12.40 7.83 17.12
CA LEU A 27 11.48 7.44 18.20
C LEU A 27 10.42 6.44 17.72
N PHE A 28 9.81 6.69 16.55
CA PHE A 28 8.83 5.78 15.96
C PHE A 28 9.45 4.43 15.63
N GLU A 29 10.61 4.42 14.97
CA GLU A 29 11.32 3.19 14.60
C GLU A 29 11.68 2.34 15.82
N LEU A 30 12.25 2.96 16.86
CA LEU A 30 12.61 2.27 18.10
C LEU A 30 11.39 1.68 18.81
N ALA A 31 10.28 2.43 18.86
CA ALA A 31 9.04 1.95 19.46
C ALA A 31 8.43 0.79 18.67
N ARG A 32 8.44 0.87 17.34
CA ARG A 32 7.97 -0.19 16.45
C ARG A 32 8.78 -1.47 16.62
N ASP A 33 10.10 -1.37 16.54
CA ASP A 33 11.02 -2.50 16.69
C ASP A 33 10.81 -3.18 18.04
N HIS A 34 10.74 -2.40 19.12
CA HIS A 34 10.51 -2.94 20.46
C HIS A 34 9.18 -3.69 20.56
N LEU A 35 8.08 -3.10 20.06
CA LEU A 35 6.75 -3.71 20.12
C LEU A 35 6.66 -4.98 19.29
N HIS A 36 7.26 -5.00 18.10
CA HIS A 36 7.31 -6.19 17.24
C HIS A 36 8.16 -7.30 17.89
N GLN A 37 9.29 -6.98 18.51
CA GLN A 37 10.16 -7.94 19.22
C GLN A 37 9.43 -8.65 20.37
N THR A 38 8.44 -8.01 21.00
CA THR A 38 7.64 -8.68 22.04
C THR A 38 6.82 -9.86 21.52
N GLY A 39 6.62 -9.98 20.20
CA GLY A 39 5.77 -10.97 19.56
C GLY A 39 4.27 -10.81 19.83
N ARG A 40 3.87 -9.83 20.67
CA ARG A 40 2.48 -9.57 21.07
C ARG A 40 1.78 -8.57 20.16
N TYR A 41 2.53 -7.62 19.62
CA TYR A 41 1.98 -6.47 18.92
C TYR A 41 2.44 -6.39 17.47
N GLN A 42 1.58 -5.84 16.63
CA GLN A 42 1.89 -5.46 15.26
C GLN A 42 1.59 -3.98 15.10
N VAL A 43 2.61 -3.14 15.11
CA VAL A 43 2.45 -1.72 14.75
C VAL A 43 2.06 -1.63 13.27
N ILE A 44 0.93 -1.01 12.98
CA ILE A 44 0.37 -0.85 11.64
C ILE A 44 0.55 0.56 11.07
N GLU A 45 0.67 1.56 11.94
CA GLU A 45 0.77 2.97 11.54
C GLU A 45 1.41 3.80 12.66
N GLY A 46 2.11 4.87 12.27
CA GLY A 46 2.58 5.95 13.13
C GLY A 46 1.92 7.27 12.74
N ILE A 47 1.51 8.05 13.72
CA ILE A 47 0.87 9.36 13.53
C ILE A 47 1.71 10.41 14.23
N MET A 48 2.26 11.32 13.45
CA MET A 48 2.92 12.52 13.94
C MET A 48 1.90 13.66 13.95
N SER A 49 1.51 14.14 15.13
CA SER A 49 0.48 15.17 15.34
C SER A 49 1.12 16.47 15.81
N PRO A 50 1.40 17.44 14.91
CA PRO A 50 1.96 18.72 15.30
C PRO A 50 0.99 19.52 16.16
N VAL A 51 1.52 20.14 17.21
CA VAL A 51 0.74 20.95 18.14
C VAL A 51 0.16 22.19 17.45
N ASN A 52 -0.98 22.70 17.91
CA ASN A 52 -1.53 23.98 17.45
C ASN A 52 -0.59 25.19 17.74
N ASP A 53 -0.68 26.25 16.95
CA ASP A 53 0.11 27.49 17.15
C ASP A 53 -0.22 28.21 18.47
N ASP A 54 -1.45 28.04 18.96
CA ASP A 54 -1.91 28.56 20.25
C ASP A 54 -1.33 27.82 21.46
N TYR A 55 -0.46 26.82 21.26
CA TYR A 55 0.36 26.24 22.33
C TYR A 55 1.31 27.28 22.96
N ARG A 56 1.55 28.41 22.29
CA ARG A 56 2.28 29.58 22.81
C ARG A 56 3.70 29.27 23.31
N LYS A 57 4.33 28.21 22.81
CA LYS A 57 5.77 27.97 23.03
C LYS A 57 6.58 29.11 22.42
N LYS A 58 7.53 29.67 23.19
CA LYS A 58 8.41 30.74 22.70
C LYS A 58 9.18 30.27 21.45
N GLY A 59 9.11 31.05 20.37
CA GLY A 59 9.77 30.74 19.10
C GLY A 59 9.11 29.59 18.31
N LEU A 60 7.85 29.28 18.57
CA LEU A 60 7.10 28.31 17.78
C LEU A 60 6.88 28.84 16.36
N VAL A 61 7.46 28.16 15.38
CA VAL A 61 7.20 28.40 13.96
C VAL A 61 5.76 28.02 13.65
N SER A 62 5.10 28.73 12.73
CA SER A 62 3.70 28.46 12.36
C SER A 62 3.47 26.99 11.98
N ALA A 63 2.28 26.47 12.28
CA ALA A 63 1.85 25.11 11.99
C ALA A 63 2.03 24.76 10.51
N ARG A 64 1.71 25.70 9.61
CA ARG A 64 1.90 25.53 8.15
C ARG A 64 3.32 25.07 7.80
N HIS A 65 4.33 25.73 8.35
CA HIS A 65 5.72 25.41 8.10
C HIS A 65 6.17 24.12 8.81
N ARG A 66 5.70 23.88 10.05
CA ARG A 66 6.02 22.66 10.79
C ARG A 66 5.45 21.41 10.12
N ILE A 67 4.21 21.48 9.63
CA ILE A 67 3.57 20.41 8.85
C ILE A 67 4.34 20.17 7.55
N ALA A 68 4.71 21.23 6.82
CA ALA A 68 5.48 21.09 5.58
C ALA A 68 6.83 20.41 5.82
N MET A 69 7.58 20.86 6.84
CA MET A 69 8.85 20.23 7.23
C MET A 69 8.66 18.78 7.67
N ALA A 70 7.63 18.48 8.46
CA ALA A 70 7.34 17.13 8.90
C ALA A 70 6.97 16.20 7.73
N LYS A 71 6.20 16.69 6.75
CA LYS A 71 5.86 15.94 5.53
C LYS A 71 7.10 15.63 4.70
N LEU A 72 8.00 16.60 4.52
CA LEU A 72 9.27 16.39 3.81
C LEU A 72 10.19 15.42 4.55
N ALA A 73 10.32 15.56 5.88
CA ALA A 73 11.15 14.65 6.67
C ALA A 73 10.62 13.21 6.66
N LEU A 74 9.30 13.03 6.57
CA LEU A 74 8.64 11.72 6.47
C LEU A 74 8.42 11.26 5.02
N GLU A 75 8.97 11.95 4.02
CA GLU A 75 8.75 11.60 2.60
C GLU A 75 9.18 10.16 2.28
N THR A 76 10.24 9.68 2.93
CA THR A 76 10.75 8.31 2.78
C THR A 76 10.11 7.31 3.73
N SER A 77 9.32 7.78 4.72
CA SER A 77 8.60 6.91 5.63
C SER A 77 7.31 6.43 5.00
N ASP A 78 7.08 5.13 5.07
CA ASP A 78 5.89 4.50 4.52
C ASP A 78 4.74 4.35 5.53
N TRP A 79 5.09 4.17 6.79
CA TRP A 79 4.17 3.78 7.86
C TRP A 79 3.86 4.93 8.83
N ILE A 80 4.63 6.02 8.80
CA ILE A 80 4.38 7.22 9.60
C ILE A 80 3.75 8.29 8.71
N ARG A 81 2.66 8.91 9.17
CA ARG A 81 2.04 10.07 8.52
C ARG A 81 2.02 11.29 9.43
N VAL A 82 1.98 12.46 8.82
CA VAL A 82 1.65 13.70 9.53
C VAL A 82 0.13 13.87 9.53
N ASP A 83 -0.44 14.14 10.70
CA ASP A 83 -1.84 14.50 10.86
C ASP A 83 -1.96 15.97 11.32
N PRO A 84 -2.62 16.84 10.54
CA PRO A 84 -2.76 18.26 10.88
C PRO A 84 -3.96 18.58 11.78
N TRP A 85 -4.78 17.61 12.19
CA TRP A 85 -6.08 17.85 12.83
C TRP A 85 -6.00 18.78 14.03
N GLU A 86 -5.01 18.62 14.92
CA GLU A 86 -4.84 19.50 16.08
C GLU A 86 -4.54 20.96 15.67
N THR A 87 -3.77 21.14 14.60
CA THR A 87 -3.40 22.48 14.09
C THR A 87 -4.55 23.19 13.39
N GLU A 88 -5.57 22.44 12.98
CA GLU A 88 -6.78 22.96 12.34
C GLU A 88 -7.85 23.35 13.35
N GLN A 89 -7.63 23.07 14.65
CA GLN A 89 -8.53 23.52 15.72
C GLN A 89 -8.36 25.01 15.99
N GLU A 90 -9.41 25.65 16.51
CA GLU A 90 -9.41 27.10 16.83
C GLU A 90 -8.34 27.47 17.86
N SER A 91 -8.00 26.56 18.78
CA SER A 91 -7.01 26.78 19.83
C SER A 91 -6.23 25.51 20.15
N TRP A 92 -5.21 25.65 20.99
CA TRP A 92 -4.51 24.52 21.57
C TRP A 92 -5.48 23.51 22.18
N THR A 93 -5.19 22.23 21.90
CA THR A 93 -6.05 21.12 22.25
C THR A 93 -5.27 20.12 23.10
N GLU A 94 -5.90 19.64 24.16
CA GLU A 94 -5.29 18.66 25.06
C GLU A 94 -5.03 17.33 24.34
N THR A 95 -3.90 16.68 24.65
CA THR A 95 -3.52 15.39 24.06
C THR A 95 -4.61 14.33 24.16
N VAL A 96 -5.42 14.34 25.22
CA VAL A 96 -6.56 13.40 25.38
C VAL A 96 -7.63 13.58 24.30
N LYS A 97 -7.84 14.80 23.80
CA LYS A 97 -8.78 15.10 22.72
C LYS A 97 -8.20 14.65 21.37
N VAL A 98 -6.90 14.84 21.15
CA VAL A 98 -6.19 14.30 19.97
C VAL A 98 -6.26 12.76 19.94
N LEU A 99 -6.00 12.10 21.07
CA LEU A 99 -6.15 10.65 21.22
C LEU A 99 -7.58 10.19 20.91
N ARG A 100 -8.58 10.89 21.44
CA ARG A 100 -9.99 10.57 21.21
C ARG A 100 -10.39 10.76 19.74
N HIS A 101 -9.90 11.80 19.07
CA HIS A 101 -10.11 12.02 17.65
C HIS A 101 -9.62 10.83 16.83
N HIS A 102 -8.35 10.44 16.99
CA HIS A 102 -7.79 9.30 16.24
C HIS A 102 -8.46 7.98 16.63
N TYR A 103 -8.85 7.79 17.89
CA TYR A 103 -9.63 6.61 18.28
C TYR A 103 -10.96 6.54 17.52
N ASN A 104 -11.71 7.64 17.46
CA ASN A 104 -13.00 7.71 16.77
C ASN A 104 -12.85 7.52 15.24
N GLU A 105 -11.80 8.11 14.65
CA GLU A 105 -11.45 7.92 13.24
C GLU A 105 -11.23 6.43 12.93
N LEU A 106 -10.53 5.72 13.82
CA LEU A 106 -10.27 4.28 13.68
C LEU A 106 -11.54 3.43 13.82
N GLN A 107 -12.43 3.77 14.76
CA GLN A 107 -13.71 3.06 14.90
C GLN A 107 -14.57 3.27 13.66
N SER A 108 -14.66 4.51 13.16
CA SER A 108 -15.43 4.85 11.95
C SER A 108 -14.93 4.08 10.73
N LYS A 109 -13.60 3.98 10.55
CA LYS A 109 -12.99 3.15 9.49
C LYS A 109 -13.34 1.66 9.64
N LYS A 110 -13.35 1.14 10.87
CA LYS A 110 -13.74 -0.25 11.13
C LYS A 110 -15.22 -0.51 10.84
N GLU A 111 -16.11 0.40 11.21
CA GLU A 111 -17.54 0.30 10.93
C GLU A 111 -17.84 0.41 9.44
N PHE A 112 -17.20 1.35 8.74
CA PHE A 112 -17.29 1.47 7.29
C PHE A 112 -16.86 0.18 6.57
N MET A 113 -15.76 -0.45 7.03
CA MET A 113 -15.28 -1.72 6.49
C MET A 113 -16.19 -2.91 6.81
N LYS A 114 -16.98 -2.86 7.90
CA LYS A 114 -17.96 -3.90 8.26
C LYS A 114 -19.29 -3.75 7.51
N ASN A 115 -19.68 -2.52 7.15
CA ASN A 115 -21.00 -2.23 6.57
C ASN A 115 -21.05 -2.30 5.03
N LYS A 116 -19.95 -2.62 4.35
CA LYS A 116 -19.95 -2.93 2.91
C LYS A 116 -20.32 -4.40 2.67
N GLN A 117 -21.57 -4.67 2.29
CA GLN A 117 -21.90 -5.78 1.37
C GLN A 117 -21.55 -5.35 -0.08
N PRO A 118 -21.23 -6.30 -0.99
CA PRO A 118 -20.54 -6.01 -2.23
C PRO A 118 -21.49 -5.47 -3.29
N THR A 119 -21.60 -4.15 -3.39
CA THR A 119 -22.23 -3.47 -4.53
C THR A 119 -21.33 -2.35 -5.04
N GLU A 120 -20.96 -2.48 -6.32
CA GLU A 120 -20.45 -1.44 -7.23
C GLU A 120 -19.09 -0.79 -6.94
N ARG A 121 -18.06 -1.50 -7.43
CA ARG A 121 -17.06 -1.08 -8.43
C ARG A 121 -16.83 0.44 -8.60
N SER A 122 -15.95 1.00 -7.77
CA SER A 122 -15.11 2.16 -8.10
C SER A 122 -13.63 1.78 -7.99
N THR A 123 -12.81 2.38 -8.84
CA THR A 123 -11.40 2.12 -9.16
C THR A 123 -10.40 2.44 -8.02
N GLU A 124 -10.79 2.23 -6.76
CA GLU A 124 -10.03 2.67 -5.58
C GLU A 124 -9.33 1.56 -4.78
N ASN A 125 -9.53 0.28 -5.11
CA ASN A 125 -9.00 -0.84 -4.31
C ASN A 125 -7.70 -1.46 -4.88
N PHE A 126 -6.73 -0.61 -5.21
CA PHE A 126 -5.65 -0.99 -6.13
C PHE A 126 -4.53 -1.88 -5.54
N LEU A 127 -4.28 -1.94 -4.22
CA LEU A 127 -3.07 -2.63 -3.67
C LEU A 127 -3.20 -3.15 -2.22
N SER A 128 -4.41 -3.49 -1.75
CA SER A 128 -4.63 -3.87 -0.35
C SER A 128 -4.15 -5.27 0.05
N SER A 129 -3.90 -6.20 -0.88
CA SER A 129 -3.95 -7.61 -0.46
C SER A 129 -3.32 -8.65 -1.40
N GLN A 130 -2.62 -8.27 -2.47
CA GLN A 130 -1.68 -9.24 -3.06
C GLN A 130 -0.49 -9.38 -2.11
N CYS A 131 -0.45 -10.51 -1.43
CA CYS A 131 0.60 -10.94 -0.53
C CYS A 131 0.57 -10.29 0.86
N SER A 132 0.10 -11.07 1.82
CA SER A 132 0.29 -10.86 3.26
C SER A 132 1.76 -10.60 3.63
N ASP A 133 2.71 -10.98 2.75
CA ASP A 133 4.16 -10.95 2.95
C ASP A 133 4.91 -9.85 2.18
N ILE A 134 4.23 -9.01 1.38
CA ILE A 134 4.85 -7.79 0.83
C ILE A 134 4.71 -6.69 1.87
N ASP A 135 5.79 -6.06 2.31
CA ASP A 135 5.75 -5.01 3.34
C ASP A 135 4.89 -3.78 2.94
N PHE A 136 4.31 -3.11 3.93
CA PHE A 136 3.41 -1.96 3.76
C PHE A 136 4.03 -0.83 2.94
N ALA A 137 5.35 -0.62 3.04
CA ALA A 137 6.11 0.34 2.25
C ALA A 137 6.00 0.11 0.77
N THR A 138 6.26 -1.14 0.41
CA THR A 138 6.27 -1.57 -0.98
C THR A 138 4.87 -1.42 -1.57
N ARG A 139 3.82 -1.70 -0.77
CA ARG A 139 2.41 -1.51 -1.17
C ARG A 139 2.03 -0.05 -1.36
N LYS A 140 2.50 0.88 -0.53
CA LYS A 140 2.11 2.30 -0.61
C LYS A 140 2.83 3.03 -1.76
N ILE A 141 4.10 2.68 -2.00
CA ILE A 141 4.86 3.23 -3.14
C ILE A 141 4.27 2.69 -4.44
N ALA A 142 3.99 1.38 -4.52
CA ALA A 142 3.38 0.78 -5.71
C ALA A 142 2.04 1.43 -6.13
N LYS A 143 1.28 2.03 -5.19
CA LYS A 143 0.00 2.74 -5.48
C LYS A 143 0.18 4.00 -6.32
N HIS A 144 1.37 4.60 -6.27
CA HIS A 144 1.67 5.84 -6.98
C HIS A 144 2.54 5.60 -8.22
N LEU A 145 2.90 4.34 -8.49
CA LEU A 145 3.69 3.97 -9.66
C LEU A 145 2.78 3.92 -10.89
N LYS A 146 3.03 4.84 -11.84
CA LYS A 146 2.50 4.71 -13.19
C LYS A 146 3.26 3.59 -13.89
N GLN A 147 2.56 2.50 -14.17
CA GLN A 147 3.13 1.35 -14.88
C GLN A 147 2.94 1.53 -16.39
N THR A 148 3.96 1.14 -17.15
CA THR A 148 3.89 0.99 -18.61
C THR A 148 4.02 -0.48 -18.96
N LYS A 149 3.18 -0.98 -19.86
CA LYS A 149 3.27 -2.35 -20.37
C LYS A 149 3.76 -2.35 -21.81
N GLU A 150 4.83 -3.09 -22.05
CA GLU A 150 5.29 -3.44 -23.39
C GLU A 150 4.98 -4.92 -23.61
N ILE A 151 4.27 -5.21 -24.71
CA ILE A 151 3.86 -6.57 -25.07
C ILE A 151 4.31 -6.79 -26.51
N ILE A 152 5.15 -7.80 -26.70
CA ILE A 152 5.57 -8.28 -28.01
C ILE A 152 4.97 -9.67 -28.16
N GLN A 153 4.17 -9.85 -29.20
CA GLN A 153 3.55 -11.12 -29.54
C GLN A 153 4.09 -11.61 -30.88
N ASP A 154 4.57 -12.85 -30.90
CA ASP A 154 4.98 -13.59 -32.10
C ASP A 154 4.28 -14.95 -32.12
N GLY A 155 3.12 -15.01 -32.78
CA GLY A 155 2.21 -16.16 -32.70
C GLY A 155 1.73 -16.39 -31.26
N ASP A 156 2.07 -17.56 -30.72
CA ASP A 156 1.80 -17.94 -29.32
C ASP A 156 2.94 -17.59 -28.36
N ASN A 157 4.05 -17.03 -28.84
CA ASN A 157 5.15 -16.57 -28.00
C ASN A 157 4.92 -15.12 -27.59
N PHE A 158 4.94 -14.87 -26.28
CA PHE A 158 4.76 -13.56 -25.69
C PHE A 158 5.98 -13.16 -24.91
N LYS A 159 6.37 -11.89 -25.07
CA LYS A 159 7.32 -11.20 -24.19
C LYS A 159 6.62 -9.99 -23.62
N THR A 160 6.45 -10.00 -22.31
CA THR A 160 5.75 -8.94 -21.58
C THR A 160 6.69 -8.27 -20.61
N LYS A 161 6.73 -6.94 -20.64
CA LYS A 161 7.50 -6.12 -19.70
C LYS A 161 6.57 -5.15 -19.02
N THR A 162 6.54 -5.19 -17.71
CA THR A 162 5.86 -4.20 -16.87
C THR A 162 6.91 -3.30 -16.27
N LEU A 163 6.96 -2.06 -16.78
CA LEU A 163 7.96 -1.05 -16.42
C LEU A 163 7.38 -0.06 -15.41
N SER A 164 8.17 0.29 -14.39
CA SER A 164 7.84 1.38 -13.47
C SER A 164 9.10 2.10 -12.99
N THR A 165 8.96 3.24 -12.31
CA THR A 165 10.12 3.98 -11.77
C THR A 165 10.84 3.25 -10.65
N LEU A 166 10.21 2.25 -10.01
CA LEU A 166 10.79 1.54 -8.86
C LEU A 166 11.27 0.14 -9.24
N ARG A 167 10.44 -0.63 -9.96
CA ARG A 167 10.73 -2.02 -10.31
C ARG A 167 10.13 -2.39 -11.65
N ASN A 168 10.89 -3.17 -12.41
CA ASN A 168 10.46 -3.75 -13.67
C ASN A 168 10.25 -5.25 -13.48
N TYR A 169 9.30 -5.80 -14.22
CA TYR A 169 8.99 -7.22 -14.22
C TYR A 169 8.82 -7.70 -15.66
N ASP A 170 9.66 -8.65 -16.05
CA ASP A 170 9.73 -9.21 -17.38
C ASP A 170 9.26 -10.66 -17.33
N LEU A 171 8.42 -11.05 -18.28
CA LEU A 171 7.85 -12.38 -18.36
C LEU A 171 7.74 -12.79 -19.84
N ASP A 172 8.46 -13.85 -20.17
CA ASP A 172 8.49 -14.49 -21.48
C ASP A 172 7.82 -15.87 -21.37
N TYR A 173 6.86 -16.17 -22.23
CA TYR A 173 6.09 -17.41 -22.19
C TYR A 173 5.50 -17.79 -23.55
N THR A 174 5.15 -19.07 -23.68
CA THR A 174 4.39 -19.59 -24.82
C THR A 174 3.00 -20.00 -24.35
N VAL A 175 1.96 -19.54 -25.03
CA VAL A 175 0.57 -19.89 -24.68
C VAL A 175 0.35 -21.40 -24.78
N GLY A 176 -0.33 -21.97 -23.79
CA GLY A 176 -0.59 -23.41 -23.68
C GLY A 176 0.54 -24.22 -23.03
N VAL A 177 1.69 -23.61 -22.73
CA VAL A 177 2.84 -24.30 -22.13
C VAL A 177 2.99 -23.88 -20.66
N GLU A 178 3.00 -24.85 -19.74
CA GLU A 178 3.26 -24.58 -18.32
C GLU A 178 4.76 -24.38 -18.10
N PHE A 179 5.13 -23.36 -17.33
CA PHE A 179 6.52 -23.02 -17.03
C PHE A 179 6.70 -22.59 -15.58
N GLU A 180 7.95 -22.56 -15.12
CA GLU A 180 8.30 -22.08 -13.79
C GLU A 180 8.52 -20.55 -13.83
N GLU A 181 7.74 -19.83 -13.02
CA GLU A 181 7.80 -18.37 -12.94
C GLU A 181 8.41 -17.94 -11.60
N HIS A 182 9.48 -17.14 -11.67
CA HIS A 182 10.09 -16.49 -10.51
C HIS A 182 9.57 -15.06 -10.40
N THR A 183 8.77 -14.79 -9.38
CA THR A 183 8.16 -13.47 -9.11
C THR A 183 9.10 -12.54 -8.32
N LYS A 184 10.38 -12.56 -8.70
CA LYS A 184 11.44 -11.80 -8.06
C LYS A 184 11.17 -10.30 -8.19
N GLY A 185 11.30 -9.58 -7.08
CA GLY A 185 10.98 -8.16 -7.03
C GLY A 185 9.50 -7.83 -6.86
N LEU A 186 8.61 -8.84 -6.89
CA LEU A 186 7.23 -8.74 -6.44
C LEU A 186 7.12 -9.38 -5.05
N ASP A 187 6.55 -10.57 -4.94
CA ASP A 187 6.43 -11.36 -3.71
C ASP A 187 7.51 -12.43 -3.55
N ASN A 188 8.49 -12.50 -4.46
CA ASN A 188 9.65 -13.39 -4.40
C ASN A 188 9.30 -14.88 -4.25
N ARG A 189 8.25 -15.33 -4.95
CA ARG A 189 7.84 -16.75 -4.99
C ARG A 189 8.22 -17.41 -6.30
N VAL A 190 8.30 -18.73 -6.23
CA VAL A 190 8.36 -19.62 -7.41
C VAL A 190 6.99 -20.27 -7.56
N VAL A 191 6.38 -20.09 -8.73
CA VAL A 191 5.04 -20.63 -9.05
C VAL A 191 5.08 -21.35 -10.38
N LYS A 192 4.17 -22.31 -10.57
CA LYS A 192 3.94 -22.94 -11.87
C LYS A 192 2.86 -22.18 -12.61
N THR A 193 3.22 -21.61 -13.75
CA THR A 193 2.38 -20.70 -14.49
C THR A 193 1.96 -21.31 -15.81
N LEU A 194 0.68 -21.21 -16.13
CA LEU A 194 0.11 -21.59 -17.42
C LEU A 194 -0.74 -20.45 -17.94
N VAL A 195 -0.49 -20.04 -19.17
CA VAL A 195 -1.28 -19.01 -19.87
C VAL A 195 -2.05 -19.67 -21.01
N THR A 196 -3.34 -19.39 -21.13
CA THR A 196 -4.25 -19.96 -22.13
C THR A 196 -5.20 -18.90 -22.68
N TRP A 197 -5.68 -19.10 -23.90
CA TRP A 197 -6.78 -18.31 -24.44
C TRP A 197 -8.13 -18.81 -23.90
N ASP A 198 -8.97 -17.88 -23.46
CA ASP A 198 -10.39 -18.06 -23.15
C ASP A 198 -11.19 -17.05 -24.00
N GLY A 199 -11.56 -17.48 -25.21
CA GLY A 199 -12.12 -16.58 -26.22
C GLY A 199 -11.12 -15.51 -26.64
N ASP A 200 -11.46 -14.25 -26.39
CA ASP A 200 -10.63 -13.06 -26.67
C ASP A 200 -9.74 -12.65 -25.48
N LYS A 201 -9.76 -13.43 -24.39
CA LYS A 201 -9.03 -13.13 -23.16
C LYS A 201 -7.83 -14.05 -23.01
N LEU A 202 -6.71 -13.47 -22.63
CA LEU A 202 -5.53 -14.20 -22.22
C LEU A 202 -5.60 -14.45 -20.72
N VAL A 203 -5.74 -15.71 -20.30
CA VAL A 203 -5.94 -16.11 -18.91
C VAL A 203 -4.71 -16.84 -18.41
N CYS A 204 -4.18 -16.39 -17.28
CA CYS A 204 -3.03 -16.96 -16.61
C CYS A 204 -3.43 -17.53 -15.26
N VAL A 205 -3.01 -18.77 -15.00
CA VAL A 205 -3.16 -19.44 -13.71
C VAL A 205 -1.78 -19.68 -13.11
N GLN A 206 -1.56 -19.21 -11.89
CA GLN A 206 -0.29 -19.33 -11.17
C GLN A 206 -0.49 -20.28 -9.97
N LYS A 207 -0.09 -21.55 -10.12
CA LYS A 207 -0.20 -22.57 -9.08
C LYS A 207 0.98 -22.46 -8.12
N GLY A 208 0.70 -22.31 -6.83
CA GLY A 208 1.70 -22.25 -5.78
C GLY A 208 1.08 -22.21 -4.39
N GLU A 209 1.74 -21.55 -3.45
CA GLU A 209 1.28 -21.40 -2.06
C GLU A 209 -0.08 -20.70 -1.96
N LYS A 210 -0.33 -19.70 -2.82
CA LYS A 210 -1.53 -18.87 -2.80
C LYS A 210 -2.63 -19.46 -3.69
N LYS A 211 -3.84 -19.56 -3.15
CA LYS A 211 -5.03 -20.03 -3.88
C LYS A 211 -5.52 -18.95 -4.85
N ASN A 212 -6.22 -19.35 -5.91
CA ASN A 212 -6.86 -18.44 -6.87
C ASN A 212 -5.93 -17.34 -7.42
N ARG A 213 -4.64 -17.65 -7.56
CA ARG A 213 -3.63 -16.72 -8.04
C ARG A 213 -3.55 -16.78 -9.56
N GLY A 214 -3.68 -15.63 -10.22
CA GLY A 214 -3.66 -15.54 -11.66
C GLY A 214 -3.93 -14.14 -12.17
N TRP A 215 -4.10 -14.03 -13.47
CA TRP A 215 -4.51 -12.79 -14.11
C TRP A 215 -5.22 -13.04 -15.44
N LYS A 216 -5.95 -12.04 -15.92
CA LYS A 216 -6.62 -12.03 -17.23
C LYS A 216 -6.34 -10.73 -17.95
N HIS A 217 -5.94 -10.83 -19.21
CA HIS A 217 -5.75 -9.71 -20.11
C HIS A 217 -6.79 -9.75 -21.23
N TRP A 218 -7.36 -8.61 -21.56
CA TRP A 218 -8.23 -8.47 -22.73
C TRP A 218 -8.19 -7.04 -23.26
N ILE A 219 -8.64 -6.84 -24.49
CA ILE A 219 -8.63 -5.53 -25.14
C ILE A 219 -10.07 -5.10 -25.39
N GLU A 220 -10.41 -3.87 -24.98
CA GLU A 220 -11.67 -3.21 -25.32
C GLU A 220 -11.33 -1.86 -25.97
N GLY A 221 -11.59 -1.72 -27.27
CA GLY A 221 -11.25 -0.50 -28.01
C GLY A 221 -9.74 -0.22 -28.04
N ASP A 222 -9.33 0.95 -27.52
CA ASP A 222 -7.93 1.37 -27.40
C ASP A 222 -7.31 1.08 -26.02
N GLN A 223 -8.01 0.29 -25.20
CA GLN A 223 -7.65 0.00 -23.82
C GLN A 223 -7.26 -1.47 -23.65
N LEU A 224 -6.12 -1.68 -22.99
CA LEU A 224 -5.73 -2.99 -22.47
C LEU A 224 -6.20 -3.10 -21.02
N HIS A 225 -7.06 -4.07 -20.76
CA HIS A 225 -7.55 -4.40 -19.45
C HIS A 225 -6.71 -5.53 -18.84
N LEU A 226 -6.47 -5.44 -17.54
CA LEU A 226 -5.81 -6.46 -16.74
C LEU A 226 -6.60 -6.68 -15.46
N GLU A 227 -7.05 -7.91 -15.23
CA GLU A 227 -7.59 -8.35 -13.95
C GLU A 227 -6.57 -9.27 -13.28
N LEU A 228 -6.10 -8.96 -12.08
CA LEU A 228 -5.27 -9.86 -11.29
C LEU A 228 -6.08 -10.45 -10.14
N THR A 229 -5.95 -11.75 -9.90
CA THR A 229 -6.63 -12.45 -8.80
C THR A 229 -5.61 -13.08 -7.86
N CYS A 230 -5.89 -13.08 -6.56
CA CYS A 230 -5.15 -13.83 -5.55
C CYS A 230 -6.05 -14.02 -4.34
N GLU A 231 -6.24 -15.25 -3.90
CA GLU A 231 -7.17 -15.62 -2.82
C GLU A 231 -8.59 -15.06 -3.09
N ASP A 232 -9.12 -14.25 -2.19
CA ASP A 232 -10.44 -13.61 -2.28
C ASP A 232 -10.40 -12.22 -2.93
N GLN A 233 -9.28 -11.85 -3.54
CA GLN A 233 -8.98 -10.47 -3.94
C GLN A 233 -8.80 -10.34 -5.46
N VAL A 234 -9.30 -9.23 -6.01
CA VAL A 234 -9.29 -8.92 -7.44
C VAL A 234 -8.83 -7.48 -7.64
N CYS A 235 -7.89 -7.26 -8.56
CA CYS A 235 -7.39 -5.93 -8.96
C CYS A 235 -7.60 -5.72 -10.45
N HIS A 236 -8.11 -4.56 -10.85
CA HIS A 236 -8.31 -4.21 -12.26
C HIS A 236 -7.42 -3.03 -12.65
N GLN A 237 -6.65 -3.17 -13.71
CA GLN A 237 -5.85 -2.10 -14.30
C GLN A 237 -6.27 -1.87 -15.75
N ILE A 238 -6.25 -0.62 -16.18
CA ILE A 238 -6.58 -0.22 -17.55
C ILE A 238 -5.42 0.61 -18.08
N PHE A 239 -4.88 0.19 -19.22
CA PHE A 239 -3.79 0.87 -19.91
C PHE A 239 -4.31 1.42 -21.23
N LYS A 240 -3.98 2.67 -21.54
CA LYS A 240 -4.23 3.23 -22.88
C LYS A 240 -3.03 2.97 -23.76
N LYS A 241 -3.27 2.51 -25.00
CA LYS A 241 -2.22 2.35 -25.99
C LYS A 241 -1.54 3.70 -26.25
N LYS A 242 -0.22 3.76 -26.09
CA LYS A 242 0.56 4.96 -26.41
C LYS A 242 0.55 5.12 -27.94
N LYS A 243 0.11 6.29 -28.41
CA LYS A 243 0.14 6.67 -29.83
C LYS A 243 1.56 6.99 -30.26
#